data_AF-A0A430V361-F1
#
_entry.id   AF-A0A430V361-F1
#
_cell.length_a   1.000
_cell.length_b   1.000
_cell.length_c   1.000
_cell.angle_alpha   90.00
_cell.angle_beta   90.00
_cell.angle_gamma   90.00
#
_symmetry.space_group_name_H-M   'P 1'
#
loop_
_entity.id
_entity.type
_entity.pdbx_description
1 polymer ?
#
loop_
_entity_poly.entity_id
_entity_poly.type
_entity_poly.pdbx_seq_one_letter_code
_entity_poly.pdbx_strand_id
1 'polypeptide(L)' 'HVERMQRTFRDEFYTRPLPSQIPELQRELDAYLDHYNRRRPHQALGGLAPLEYLARIREEAVPTESQMC' A
#
# COMPACT_ATOMS: atom_id res chain seq x y z
N HIS A 1 -9.89 -6.74 4.93
CA HIS A 1 -10.52 -6.35 3.65
C HIS A 1 -9.67 -6.79 2.46
N VAL A 2 -9.69 -8.07 2.08
CA VAL A 2 -9.02 -8.54 0.85
C VAL A 2 -9.83 -8.15 -0.40
N GLU A 3 -11.16 -8.19 -0.31
CA GLU A 3 -12.07 -7.95 -1.43
C GLU A 3 -12.00 -6.50 -1.97
N ARG A 4 -11.84 -5.49 -1.11
CA ARG A 4 -11.71 -4.08 -1.52
C ARG A 4 -10.39 -3.80 -2.25
N MET A 5 -9.31 -4.45 -1.82
CA MET A 5 -8.01 -4.35 -2.50
C MET A 5 -8.12 -4.92 -3.92
N GLN A 6 -8.70 -6.10 -4.07
CA GLN A 6 -8.86 -6.74 -5.38
C GLN A 6 -9.72 -5.89 -6.34
N ARG A 7 -10.80 -5.28 -5.84
CA ARG A 7 -11.59 -4.32 -6.63
C ARG A 7 -10.75 -3.13 -7.07
N THR A 8 -9.96 -2.56 -6.17
CA THR A 8 -9.08 -1.42 -6.50
C THR A 8 -8.08 -1.78 -7.60
N PHE A 9 -7.44 -2.95 -7.52
CA PHE A 9 -6.50 -3.41 -8.56
C PHE A 9 -7.19 -3.60 -9.90
N ARG A 10 -8.42 -4.12 -9.89
CA ARG A 10 -9.24 -4.18 -11.10
C ARG A 10 -9.46 -2.80 -11.70
N ASP A 11 -9.95 -1.86 -10.90
CA ASP A 11 -10.38 -0.55 -11.37
C ASP A 11 -9.20 0.34 -11.80
N GLU A 12 -8.05 0.25 -11.14
CA GLU A 12 -6.89 1.13 -11.35
C GLU A 12 -5.80 0.51 -12.25
N PHE A 13 -5.68 -0.82 -12.31
CA PHE A 13 -4.57 -1.48 -13.01
C PHE A 13 -5.01 -2.47 -14.10
N TYR A 14 -6.01 -3.33 -13.87
CA TYR A 14 -6.37 -4.36 -14.85
C TYR A 14 -7.33 -3.87 -15.96
N THR A 15 -7.96 -2.71 -15.82
CA THR A 15 -8.89 -2.13 -16.81
C THR A 15 -8.22 -1.34 -17.93
N ARG A 16 -6.93 -1.03 -17.79
CA ARG A 16 -6.13 -0.36 -18.84
C ARG A 16 -5.49 -1.38 -19.79
N PRO A 17 -5.05 -0.95 -21.00
CA PRO A 17 -4.20 -1.80 -21.84
C PRO A 17 -2.96 -2.27 -21.07
N LEU A 18 -2.71 -3.58 -21.12
CA LEU A 18 -1.57 -4.23 -20.48
C LEU A 18 -0.57 -4.73 -21.52
N PRO A 19 0.74 -4.75 -21.21
CA PRO A 19 1.74 -5.37 -22.06
C PRO A 19 1.44 -6.86 -22.29
N SER A 20 1.74 -7.35 -23.49
CA SER A 20 1.61 -8.76 -23.84
C SER A 20 2.78 -9.61 -23.36
N GLN A 21 3.93 -8.98 -23.06
CA GLN A 21 5.11 -9.67 -22.57
C GLN A 21 5.13 -9.67 -21.04
N ILE A 22 5.35 -10.85 -20.46
CA ILE A 22 5.42 -11.04 -19.00
C ILE A 22 6.45 -10.12 -18.31
N PRO A 23 7.68 -9.91 -18.83
CA PRO A 23 8.65 -9.03 -18.17
C PRO A 23 8.17 -7.57 -18.10
N GLU A 24 7.47 -7.10 -19.13
CA GLU A 24 6.93 -5.74 -19.18
C GLU A 24 5.76 -5.59 -18.23
N LEU A 25 4.86 -6.58 -18.21
CA LEU A 25 3.75 -6.63 -17.27
C LEU A 25 4.23 -6.65 -15.80
N GLN A 26 5.28 -7.42 -15.51
CA GLN A 26 5.87 -7.48 -14.17
C GLN A 26 6.41 -6.12 -13.75
N ARG A 27 7.17 -5.45 -14.62
CA ARG A 27 7.71 -4.11 -14.34
C ARG A 27 6.61 -3.10 -14.05
N GLU A 28 5.53 -3.12 -14.81
CA GLU A 28 4.39 -2.23 -14.56
C GLU A 28 3.66 -2.56 -13.26
N LEU A 29 3.50 -3.85 -12.95
CA LEU A 29 2.91 -4.29 -11.69
C LEU A 29 3.75 -3.87 -10.49
N ASP A 30 5.08 -3.99 -10.57
CA ASP A 30 5.99 -3.56 -9.51
C ASP A 30 5.90 -2.06 -9.27
N ALA A 31 5.83 -1.26 -10.34
CA ALA A 31 5.65 0.19 -10.25
C ALA A 31 4.30 0.56 -9.60
N TYR A 32 3.23 -0.16 -9.94
CA TYR A 32 1.92 0.04 -9.34
C TYR A 32 1.89 -0.38 -7.87
N LEU A 33 2.53 -1.49 -7.50
CA LEU A 33 2.65 -1.93 -6.11
C LEU A 33 3.44 -0.93 -5.26
N ASP A 34 4.52 -0.36 -5.79
CA ASP A 34 5.26 0.70 -5.13
C ASP A 34 4.36 1.92 -4.87
N HIS A 35 3.61 2.38 -5.88
CA HIS A 35 2.66 3.47 -5.71
C HIS A 35 1.58 3.15 -4.67
N TYR A 36 0.94 1.99 -4.80
CA TYR A 36 -0.15 1.56 -3.92
C TYR A 36 0.31 1.48 -2.45
N ASN A 37 1.52 0.96 -2.20
CA ASN A 37 2.03 0.74 -0.85
C ASN A 37 2.69 1.97 -0.22
N ARG A 38 3.32 2.84 -1.01
CA ARG A 38 4.09 3.99 -0.50
C ARG A 38 3.39 5.33 -0.61
N ARG A 39 2.41 5.48 -1.50
CA ARG A 39 1.90 6.79 -1.91
C ARG A 39 0.38 6.90 -1.96
N ARG A 40 -0.33 5.80 -2.25
CA ARG A 40 -1.79 5.84 -2.38
C ARG A 40 -2.44 6.09 -1.01
N PRO A 41 -3.22 7.16 -0.81
CA PRO A 41 -3.89 7.42 0.45
C PRO A 41 -5.08 6.48 0.63
N HIS A 42 -5.22 5.88 1.82
CA HIS A 42 -6.37 5.02 2.14
C HIS A 42 -7.24 5.67 3.21
N GLN A 43 -8.50 5.96 2.88
CA GLN A 43 -9.46 6.56 3.82
C GLN A 43 -9.61 5.75 5.12
N ALA A 44 -9.63 4.41 5.02
CA ALA A 44 -9.71 3.53 6.19
C ALA A 44 -8.47 3.59 7.09
N LEU A 45 -7.34 4.09 6.60
CA LEU A 45 -6.09 4.28 7.34
C LEU A 45 -5.89 5.75 7.77
N GLY A 46 -6.96 6.56 7.73
CA GLY A 46 -6.88 7.99 8.05
C GLY A 46 -6.17 8.83 6.97
N GLY A 47 -6.15 8.35 5.72
CA GLY A 47 -5.47 9.02 4.60
C GLY A 47 -4.01 8.62 4.43
N LEU A 48 -3.46 7.78 5.31
CA LEU A 48 -2.11 7.24 5.18
C LEU A 48 -2.02 6.19 4.08
N ALA A 49 -0.85 6.11 3.45
CA ALA A 49 -0.47 4.97 2.64
C ALA A 49 -0.22 3.72 3.52
N PRO A 50 -0.28 2.51 2.95
CA PRO A 50 -0.15 1.27 3.72
C PRO A 50 1.15 1.17 4.51
N LEU A 51 2.28 1.58 3.92
CA LEU A 51 3.57 1.55 4.62
C LEU A 51 3.71 2.65 5.67
N GLU A 52 3.11 3.82 5.46
CA GLU A 52 3.06 4.87 6.48
C GLU A 52 2.25 4.42 7.69
N TYR A 53 1.09 3.82 7.45
CA TYR A 53 0.26 3.24 8.50
C TYR A 53 1.01 2.12 9.24
N LEU A 54 1.71 1.24 8.52
CA LEU A 54 2.52 0.18 9.13
C LEU A 54 3.65 0.73 10.00
N ALA A 55 4.30 1.82 9.59
CA ALA A 55 5.31 2.49 10.41
C ALA A 55 4.68 3.06 11.68
N ARG A 56 3.55 3.76 11.57
CA ARG A 56 2.84 4.35 12.70
C ARG A 56 2.46 3.31 13.77
N ILE A 57 1.85 2.19 13.36
CA ILE A 57 1.46 1.14 14.32
C ILE A 57 2.66 0.43 14.95
N ARG A 58 3.82 0.43 14.30
CA ARG A 58 5.06 -0.12 14.86
C ARG A 58 5.64 0.81 15.92
N GLU A 59 5.61 2.13 15.68
CA GLU A 59 6.02 3.14 16.65
C GLU A 59 5.12 3.12 17.89
N GLU A 60 3.79 3.04 17.70
CA GLU A 60 2.81 2.91 18.79
C GLU A 60 2.99 1.62 19.62
N ALA A 61 3.55 0.56 19.02
CA ALA A 61 3.78 -0.72 19.69
C ALA A 61 5.07 -0.78 20.52
N VAL A 62 5.98 0.20 20.39
CA VAL A 62 7.16 0.31 21.25
C VAL A 62 6.74 1.04 22.54
N PRO A 63 6.75 0.40 23.72
CA PRO A 63 6.44 1.10 24.96
C PRO A 63 7.54 2.13 25.22
N THR A 64 7.17 3.40 25.33
CA THR A 64 8.03 4.40 25.97
C THR A 64 8.25 3.95 27.40
N GLU A 65 9.43 3.43 27.73
CA GLU A 65 9.87 3.36 29.13
C GLU A 65 9.90 4.80 29.65
N SER A 66 8.84 5.20 30.36
CA SER A 66 8.84 6.37 31.22
C SER A 66 10.09 6.31 32.07
N GLN A 67 11.02 7.24 31.83
CA GLN A 67 12.01 7.62 32.82
C GLN A 67 11.23 8.11 34.05
N MET A 68 11.08 7.22 35.02
CA MET A 68 10.68 7.55 36.38
C MET A 68 11.78 8.45 36.96
N CYS A 69 11.43 9.71 37.20
CA CYS A 69 12.17 10.59 38.11
C CYS A 69 12.12 10.04 39.54
#